data_AF-A0A7L4P7Z9-F1
#
_entry.id   AF-A0A7L4P7Z9-F1
#
_cell.length_a   1.000
_cell.length_b   1.000
_cell.length_c   1.000
_cell.angle_alpha   90.00
_cell.angle_beta   90.00
_cell.angle_gamma   90.00
#
_symmetry.space_group_name_H-M   'P 1'
#
loop_
_entity.id
_entity.type
_entity.pdbx_description
1 polymer ?
#
loop_
_entity_poly.entity_id
_entity_poly.type
_entity_poly.pdbx_seq_one_letter_code
_entity_poly.pdbx_strand_id
1 'polypeptide(L)'
;MLLRNVLKLARAYGAFTAGQAAYVLEIPLQKAVETLERMVSNGLLSAVDIAGVRFYYRDPVEAAEAILGSVDLSALPYEERAKLSRL
;
A
#
# COMPACT_ATOMS: atom_id res chain seq x y z
N MET A 1 -10.24 16.31 7.95
CA MET A 1 -8.81 16.14 8.29
C MET A 1 -8.29 14.75 7.91
N LEU A 2 -8.98 13.66 8.28
CA LEU A 2 -8.53 12.28 8.02
C LEU A 2 -8.25 11.97 6.53
N LEU A 3 -9.18 12.34 5.63
CA LEU A 3 -9.02 12.11 4.18
C LEU A 3 -7.76 12.77 3.61
N ARG A 4 -7.47 14.01 4.00
CA ARG A 4 -6.27 14.73 3.55
C ARG A 4 -4.99 14.03 4.02
N ASN A 5 -4.99 13.47 5.22
CA ASN A 5 -3.82 12.77 5.75
C ASN A 5 -3.61 11.41 5.07
N VAL A 6 -4.70 10.67 4.80
CA VAL A 6 -4.63 9.40 4.03
C VAL A 6 -4.11 9.64 2.61
N LEU A 7 -4.59 10.69 1.93
CA LEU A 7 -4.11 11.02 0.58
C LEU A 7 -2.66 11.50 0.57
N LYS A 8 -2.21 12.20 1.62
CA LYS A 8 -0.79 12.53 1.79
C LYS A 8 0.07 11.27 1.99
N LEU A 9 -0.46 10.28 2.71
CA LEU A 9 0.22 9.01 2.96
C LEU A 9 0.36 8.21 1.66
N ALA A 10 -0.72 8.14 0.86
CA ALA A 10 -0.68 7.56 -0.48
C ALA A 10 0.40 8.21 -1.36
N ARG A 11 0.50 9.54 -1.34
CA ARG A 11 1.50 10.28 -2.11
C ARG A 11 2.93 10.12 -1.58
N ALA A 12 3.09 9.96 -0.27
CA ALA A 12 4.42 9.84 0.34
C ALA A 12 5.00 8.44 0.18
N TYR A 13 4.16 7.42 0.23
CA TYR A 13 4.57 6.01 0.23
C TYR A 13 4.23 5.28 -1.06
N GLY A 14 3.46 5.85 -1.98
CA GLY A 14 2.91 5.17 -3.16
C GLY A 14 1.81 4.16 -2.81
N ALA A 15 2.16 3.16 -2.00
CA ALA A 15 1.26 2.16 -1.43
C ALA A 15 1.54 1.96 0.08
N PHE A 16 0.51 1.63 0.86
CA PHE A 16 0.65 1.46 2.31
C PHE A 16 -0.38 0.46 2.87
N THR A 17 -0.08 -0.08 4.05
CA THR A 17 -0.95 -1.03 4.76
C THR A 17 -1.87 -0.32 5.76
N ALA A 18 -2.92 -1.00 6.21
CA ALA A 18 -3.78 -0.48 7.28
C ALA A 18 -3.02 -0.24 8.60
N GLY A 19 -1.97 -1.03 8.87
CA GLY A 19 -1.09 -0.83 10.04
C GLY A 19 -0.29 0.48 9.96
N GLN A 20 0.29 0.77 8.79
CA GLN A 20 0.99 2.05 8.57
C GLN A 20 0.03 3.23 8.68
N ALA A 21 -1.18 3.12 8.12
CA ALA A 21 -2.20 4.15 8.26
C ALA A 21 -2.65 4.34 9.71
N ALA A 22 -2.86 3.25 10.45
CA ALA A 22 -3.25 3.31 11.86
C ALA A 22 -2.18 4.03 12.71
N TYR A 23 -0.90 3.73 12.46
CA TYR A 23 0.23 4.38 13.12
C TYR A 23 0.28 5.89 12.82
N VAL A 24 0.23 6.27 11.54
CA VAL A 24 0.37 7.69 11.15
C VAL A 24 -0.85 8.53 11.54
N LEU A 25 -2.04 7.93 11.54
CA LEU A 25 -3.28 8.62 11.88
C LEU A 25 -3.59 8.57 13.39
N GLU A 26 -2.79 7.84 14.17
CA GLU A 26 -2.99 7.61 15.61
C GLU A 26 -4.41 7.11 15.92
N ILE A 27 -4.90 6.16 15.12
CA ILE A 27 -6.22 5.52 15.28
C ILE A 27 -6.09 4.00 15.46
N PRO A 28 -7.09 3.35 16.07
CA PRO A 28 -7.12 1.89 16.15
C PRO A 28 -7.08 1.23 14.76
N LEU A 29 -6.35 0.10 14.66
CA LEU A 29 -6.19 -0.66 13.41
C LEU A 29 -7.54 -0.98 12.76
N GLN A 30 -8.51 -1.47 13.54
CA GLN A 30 -9.84 -1.80 13.04
C GLN A 30 -10.52 -0.60 12.37
N LYS A 31 -10.39 0.58 12.98
CA LYS A 31 -10.94 1.83 12.45
C LYS A 31 -10.21 2.29 11.19
N ALA A 32 -8.90 2.07 11.12
CA ALA A 32 -8.12 2.33 9.90
C ALA A 32 -8.59 1.43 8.75
N VAL A 33 -8.77 0.13 8.99
CA VAL A 33 -9.29 -0.81 7.98
C VAL A 33 -10.65 -0.36 7.47
N GLU A 34 -11.63 -0.13 8.35
CA GLU A 34 -12.98 0.30 7.95
C GLU A 34 -12.96 1.61 7.14
N THR A 35 -12.10 2.55 7.54
CA THR A 35 -11.96 3.83 6.84
C THR A 35 -11.39 3.63 5.44
N LEU A 36 -10.33 2.83 5.31
CA LEU A 36 -9.65 2.62 4.04
C LEU A 36 -10.53 1.82 3.08
N GLU A 37 -11.22 0.78 3.55
CA GLU A 37 -12.19 0.05 2.75
C GLU A 37 -13.33 0.96 2.25
N ARG A 38 -13.82 1.88 3.09
CA ARG A 38 -14.82 2.88 2.65
C ARG A 38 -14.25 3.84 1.60
N MET A 39 -12.97 4.16 1.66
CA MET A 39 -12.33 4.99 0.64
C MET A 39 -12.15 4.23 -0.68
N VAL A 40 -11.88 2.92 -0.61
CA VAL A 40 -11.85 2.05 -1.79
C VAL A 40 -13.23 1.94 -2.41
N SER A 41 -14.28 1.68 -1.61
CA SER A 41 -15.66 1.57 -2.10
C SER A 41 -16.16 2.84 -2.78
N ASN A 42 -15.66 4.00 -2.35
CA ASN A 42 -16.04 5.30 -2.89
C ASN A 42 -15.10 5.78 -4.01
N GLY A 43 -14.16 4.94 -4.48
CA GLY A 43 -13.25 5.24 -5.59
C GLY A 43 -12.15 6.26 -5.26
N LEU A 44 -11.91 6.56 -3.99
CA LEU A 44 -10.87 7.50 -3.56
C LEU A 44 -9.49 6.84 -3.47
N LEU A 45 -9.46 5.53 -3.23
CA LEU A 45 -8.28 4.68 -3.22
C LEU A 45 -8.57 3.42 -4.05
N SER A 46 -7.50 2.76 -4.46
CA SER A 46 -7.51 1.38 -4.92
C SER A 46 -6.82 0.49 -3.88
N ALA A 47 -7.09 -0.81 -3.92
CA ALA A 47 -6.43 -1.78 -3.06
C ALA A 47 -5.97 -2.99 -3.88
N VAL A 48 -4.88 -3.61 -3.45
CA VAL A 48 -4.34 -4.85 -4.00
C VAL A 48 -3.84 -5.74 -2.87
N ASP A 49 -4.09 -7.04 -2.98
CA ASP A 49 -3.60 -8.04 -2.04
C ASP A 49 -2.36 -8.72 -2.63
N ILE A 50 -1.24 -8.68 -1.92
CA ILE A 50 0.05 -9.26 -2.34
C ILE A 50 0.57 -10.12 -1.20
N ALA A 51 0.80 -11.41 -1.47
CA ALA A 51 1.29 -12.37 -0.47
C ALA A 51 0.49 -12.37 0.86
N GLY A 52 -0.83 -12.14 0.79
CA GLY A 52 -1.70 -12.07 1.97
C GLY A 52 -1.69 -10.72 2.70
N VAL A 53 -0.99 -9.72 2.19
CA VAL A 53 -0.95 -8.35 2.73
C VAL A 53 -1.72 -7.41 1.80
N ARG A 54 -2.64 -6.64 2.39
CA ARG A 54 -3.46 -5.66 1.68
C ARG A 54 -2.79 -4.29 1.64
N PHE A 55 -2.54 -3.80 0.44
CA PHE A 55 -1.99 -2.49 0.17
C PHE A 55 -3.05 -1.56 -0.41
N TYR A 56 -3.09 -0.33 0.10
CA TYR A 56 -3.94 0.75 -0.38
C TYR A 56 -3.08 1.77 -1.12
N TYR A 57 -3.56 2.25 -2.25
CA TYR A 57 -2.83 3.16 -3.12
C TYR A 57 -3.78 4.07 -3.91
N ARG A 58 -3.23 5.07 -4.58
CA ARG A 58 -4.00 5.99 -5.44
C ARG A 58 -3.57 5.92 -6.90
N ASP A 59 -2.27 5.90 -7.15
CA ASP A 59 -1.70 5.75 -8.47
C ASP A 59 -1.08 4.34 -8.58
N PRO A 60 -1.49 3.52 -9.55
CA PRO A 60 -0.95 2.16 -9.71
C PRO A 60 0.55 2.14 -10.04
N VAL A 61 1.10 3.18 -10.68
CA VAL A 61 2.53 3.26 -11.01
C VAL A 61 3.34 3.55 -9.75
N GLU A 62 2.96 4.57 -8.97
CA GLU A 62 3.61 4.86 -7.68
C GLU A 62 3.47 3.67 -6.71
N ALA A 63 2.34 2.95 -6.76
CA ALA A 63 2.13 1.75 -5.96
C ALA A 63 3.10 0.63 -6.33
N ALA A 64 3.32 0.38 -7.62
CA ALA A 64 4.24 -0.65 -8.08
C ALA A 64 5.68 -0.35 -7.65
N GLU A 65 6.15 0.89 -7.81
CA GLU A 65 7.48 1.31 -7.36
C GLU A 65 7.67 1.15 -5.85
N ALA A 66 6.67 1.57 -5.07
CA ALA A 66 6.69 1.44 -3.62
C ALA A 66 6.70 0.00 -3.14
N ILE A 67 5.86 -0.85 -3.74
CA ILE A 67 5.78 -2.27 -3.40
C ILE A 67 7.11 -2.95 -3.75
N LEU A 68 7.64 -2.71 -4.96
CA LEU A 68 8.95 -3.23 -5.38
C LEU A 68 10.09 -2.77 -4.45
N GLY A 69 10.07 -1.51 -3.99
CA GLY A 69 11.04 -1.00 -3.03
C GLY A 69 10.90 -1.56 -1.61
N SER A 70 9.70 -2.03 -1.24
CA SER A 70 9.41 -2.66 0.06
C SER A 70 9.70 -4.16 0.09
N VAL A 71 9.78 -4.79 -1.09
CA VAL A 71 10.15 -6.20 -1.24
C VAL A 71 11.66 -6.30 -1.20
N ASP A 72 12.20 -6.96 -0.18
CA ASP A 72 13.61 -7.32 -0.18
C ASP A 72 13.86 -8.38 -1.26
N LEU A 73 14.32 -7.92 -2.43
CA LEU A 73 14.63 -8.78 -3.57
C LEU A 73 15.65 -9.88 -3.22
N SER A 74 16.44 -9.70 -2.16
CA SER A 74 17.39 -10.71 -1.69
C SER A 74 16.72 -11.92 -1.05
N ALA A 75 15.49 -11.75 -0.53
CA ALA A 75 14.68 -12.81 0.04
C ALA A 75 13.90 -13.62 -1.00
N LEU A 76 13.84 -13.16 -2.26
CA LEU A 76 13.13 -13.86 -3.32
C LEU A 76 13.95 -15.04 -3.89
N PRO A 77 13.29 -16.17 -4.20
CA PRO A 77 13.90 -17.27 -4.95
C PRO A 77 14.53 -16.77 -6.25
N TYR A 78 15.64 -17.39 -6.67
CA TYR A 78 16.42 -16.95 -7.83
C TYR A 78 15.57 -16.79 -9.11
N GLU A 79 14.59 -17.68 -9.31
CA GLU A 79 13.69 -17.63 -10.47
C GLU A 79 12.80 -16.39 -10.52
N GLU A 80 12.36 -15.88 -9.37
CA GLU A 80 11.53 -14.68 -9.29
C GLU A 80 12.38 -13.41 -9.46
N ARG A 81 13.60 -13.41 -8.90
CA ARG A 81 14.60 -12.35 -9.15
C ARG A 81 14.94 -12.22 -10.63
N ALA A 82 15.11 -13.33 -11.34
CA ALA A 82 15.46 -13.33 -12.77
C ALA A 82 14.34 -12.80 -13.69
N LYS A 83 13.08 -12.85 -13.24
CA LYS A 83 11.94 -12.26 -13.97
C LYS A 83 11.87 -10.75 -13.78
N LEU A 84 12.21 -10.26 -12.59
CA LEU A 84 12.20 -8.83 -12.26
C LEU A 84 13.37 -8.05 -12.86
N SER A 85 14.52 -8.68 -13.10
CA SER A 85 15.69 -8.04 -13.75
C SER A 85 15.57 -7.84 -15.27
N ARG A 86 14.45 -8.25 -15.87
CA ARG A 86 14.15 -8.11 -17.31
C ARG A 86 13.04 -7.09 -17.62
N LEU A 87 12.52 -6.43 -16.60
CA LEU A 87 11.68 -5.24 -16.73
C LEU A 87 12.56 -3.99 -16.86
#